data_AF-A0A097PPK9-F1
#
_entry.id   AF-A0A097PPK9-F1
#
_cell.length_a   1.000
_cell.length_b   1.000
_cell.length_c   1.000
_cell.angle_alpha   90.00
_cell.angle_beta   90.00
_cell.angle_gamma   90.00
#
_symmetry.space_group_name_H-M   'P 1'
#
loop_
_entity.id
_entity.type
_entity.pdbx_description
1 polymer ?
#
loop_
_entity_poly.entity_id
_entity_poly.type
_entity_poly.pdbx_seq_one_letter_code
_entity_poly.pdbx_strand_id
1 'polypeptide(L)'
;LPVNVGTEDVKGINFVQKGYWVNLVSTHDVDAYLHQSDGSLKIKKGSQNICVESPGVHELQFVNSCVLFGSSPVKIDTANTSPIFLKGEKYLLKGQIKVLVVDIALYEYQVWANP
;
A
#
# COMPACT_ATOMS: atom_id res chain seq x y z
N LEU A 1 26.79 -16.49 34.44
CA LEU A 1 27.05 -15.10 34.89
C LEU A 1 26.10 -14.79 36.04
N PRO A 2 26.57 -14.27 37.18
CA PRO A 2 25.69 -13.95 38.30
C PRO A 2 24.85 -12.71 37.95
N VAL A 3 23.54 -12.78 38.22
CA VAL A 3 22.62 -11.64 38.09
C VAL A 3 22.90 -10.70 39.26
N ASN A 4 23.35 -9.48 38.96
CA ASN A 4 23.65 -8.46 39.97
C ASN A 4 22.32 -7.83 40.41
N VAL A 5 21.89 -8.10 41.65
CA VAL A 5 20.64 -7.59 42.23
C VAL A 5 21.01 -6.67 43.39
N GLY A 6 20.67 -5.38 43.26
CA GLY A 6 20.90 -4.37 44.29
C GLY A 6 19.61 -3.60 44.59
N THR A 7 19.56 -2.95 45.75
CA THR A 7 18.41 -2.14 46.21
C THR A 7 18.45 -0.69 45.73
N GLU A 8 19.37 -0.38 44.81
CA GLU A 8 19.71 0.98 44.40
C GLU A 8 18.95 1.34 43.11
N ASP A 9 18.43 2.57 43.05
CA ASP A 9 17.72 3.06 41.87
C ASP A 9 18.64 3.07 40.65
N VAL A 10 18.28 2.33 39.60
CA VAL A 10 18.98 2.37 38.33
C VAL A 10 18.59 3.64 37.58
N LYS A 11 19.48 4.63 37.58
CA LYS A 11 19.31 5.90 36.86
C LYS A 11 19.91 5.80 35.45
N GLY A 12 19.36 6.56 34.49
CA GLY A 12 19.86 6.61 33.11
C GLY A 12 19.35 5.51 32.17
N ILE A 13 18.28 4.81 32.54
CA ILE A 13 17.58 3.91 31.61
C ILE A 13 16.83 4.75 30.59
N ASN A 14 17.15 4.59 29.31
CA ASN A 14 16.44 5.23 28.22
C ASN A 14 15.58 4.18 27.50
N PHE A 15 14.26 4.31 27.60
CA PHE A 15 13.34 3.44 26.88
C PHE A 15 13.16 3.96 25.46
N VAL A 16 13.60 3.17 24.48
CA VAL A 16 13.36 3.47 23.06
C VAL A 16 12.26 2.55 22.57
N GLN A 17 11.12 3.13 22.20
CA GLN A 17 10.06 2.38 21.54
C GLN A 17 10.55 1.90 20.18
N LYS A 18 10.59 0.58 19.99
CA LYS A 18 10.88 -0.06 18.72
C LYS A 18 9.58 -0.64 18.17
N GLY A 19 9.13 -0.13 17.03
CA GLY A 19 7.93 -0.63 16.38
C GLY A 19 6.63 0.03 16.84
N TYR A 20 5.70 0.11 15.90
CA TYR A 20 4.32 0.57 16.06
C TYR A 20 3.40 -0.53 15.56
N TRP A 21 2.45 -0.94 16.39
CA TRP A 21 1.41 -1.88 15.99
C TRP A 21 0.31 -1.15 15.25
N VAL A 22 0.07 -1.57 14.01
CA VAL A 22 -0.97 -0.99 13.16
C VAL A 22 -2.00 -2.08 12.87
N ASN A 23 -3.26 -1.79 13.20
CA ASN A 23 -4.36 -2.68 12.87
C ASN A 23 -4.79 -2.41 11.42
N LEU A 24 -4.77 -3.46 10.61
CA LEU A 24 -5.14 -3.43 9.21
C LEU A 24 -6.23 -4.45 8.95
N VAL A 25 -7.30 -4.01 8.28
CA VAL A 25 -8.44 -4.85 7.93
C VAL A 25 -8.56 -4.88 6.42
N SER A 26 -8.35 -6.05 5.82
CA SER A 26 -8.44 -6.24 4.37
C SER A 26 -9.62 -7.10 3.96
N THR A 27 -10.20 -6.79 2.82
CA THR A 27 -11.25 -7.61 2.17
C THR A 27 -10.69 -8.76 1.33
N HIS A 28 -9.40 -8.70 0.96
CA HIS A 28 -8.74 -9.63 0.05
C HIS A 28 -7.28 -9.88 0.48
N ASP A 29 -6.74 -11.04 0.12
CA ASP A 29 -5.31 -11.32 0.23
C ASP A 29 -4.55 -10.48 -0.82
N VAL A 30 -3.47 -9.82 -0.42
CA VAL A 30 -2.61 -9.05 -1.31
C VAL A 30 -1.16 -9.01 -0.79
N ASP A 31 -0.21 -9.08 -1.71
CA ASP A 31 1.20 -8.86 -1.40
C ASP A 31 1.52 -7.36 -1.52
N ALA A 32 2.18 -6.83 -0.51
CA ALA A 32 2.59 -5.43 -0.42
C ALA A 32 4.03 -5.33 0.10
N TYR A 33 4.61 -4.14 0.07
CA TYR A 33 5.85 -3.83 0.76
C TYR A 33 5.77 -2.43 1.37
N LEU A 34 6.58 -2.23 2.40
CA LEU A 34 6.70 -0.98 3.12
C LEU A 34 8.17 -0.59 3.06
N HIS A 35 8.48 0.61 2.58
CA HIS A 35 9.86 1.02 2.25
C HIS A 35 10.83 1.07 3.44
N GLN A 36 10.34 0.87 4.68
CA GLN A 36 11.15 0.81 5.89
C GLN A 36 11.63 -0.59 6.25
N SER A 37 10.93 -1.62 5.78
CA SER A 37 11.23 -3.01 6.10
C SER A 37 11.84 -3.64 4.86
N ASP A 38 13.02 -4.23 4.98
CA ASP A 38 13.70 -4.99 3.92
C ASP A 38 12.92 -6.24 3.42
N GLY A 39 11.63 -6.35 3.74
CA GLY A 39 10.79 -7.52 3.50
C GLY A 39 9.43 -7.19 2.88
N SER A 40 8.98 -8.10 2.00
CA SER A 40 7.60 -8.14 1.51
C SER A 40 6.62 -8.39 2.66
N LEU A 41 5.56 -7.61 2.74
CA LEU A 41 4.45 -7.79 3.66
C LEU A 41 3.32 -8.57 2.98
N LYS A 42 2.92 -9.70 3.58
CA LYS A 42 1.75 -10.46 3.12
C LYS A 42 0.51 -9.98 3.88
N ILE A 43 -0.41 -9.32 3.19
CA ILE A 43 -1.68 -8.90 3.75
C ILE A 43 -2.72 -9.99 3.51
N LYS A 44 -3.32 -10.48 4.58
CA LYS A 44 -4.41 -11.45 4.55
C LYS A 44 -5.75 -10.77 4.65
N LYS A 45 -6.75 -11.38 4.03
CA LYS A 45 -8.15 -11.03 4.25
C LYS A 45 -8.50 -11.16 5.74
N GLY A 46 -9.21 -10.18 6.26
CA GLY A 46 -9.58 -10.07 7.67
C GLY A 46 -8.77 -8.99 8.39
N SER A 47 -8.87 -8.99 9.73
CA SER A 47 -8.11 -8.11 10.61
C SER A 47 -6.76 -8.75 10.95
N GLN A 48 -5.70 -7.95 10.91
CA GLN A 48 -4.34 -8.34 11.23
C GLN A 48 -3.56 -7.16 11.80
N ASN A 49 -2.51 -7.46 12.56
CA ASN A 49 -1.59 -6.46 13.06
C ASN A 49 -0.27 -6.52 12.27
N ILE A 50 0.21 -5.36 11.86
CA ILE A 50 1.51 -5.21 11.21
C ILE A 50 2.41 -4.34 12.10
N CYS A 51 3.70 -4.66 12.13
CA CYS A 51 4.69 -3.88 12.85
C CYS A 51 5.35 -2.89 11.89
N VAL A 52 5.37 -1.62 12.26
CA VAL A 52 6.06 -0.55 11.54
C VAL A 52 7.23 -0.09 12.38
N GLU A 53 8.46 -0.27 11.90
CA GLU A 53 9.66 -0.14 12.75
C GLU A 53 9.97 1.29 13.18
N SER A 54 9.71 2.26 12.30
CA SER A 54 10.09 3.66 12.50
C SER A 54 8.86 4.59 12.62
N PRO A 55 8.94 5.67 13.41
CA PRO A 55 7.89 6.68 13.46
C PRO A 55 7.76 7.43 12.13
N GLY A 56 6.61 8.06 11.92
CA GLY A 56 6.29 8.87 10.74
C GLY A 56 5.15 8.30 9.89
N VAL A 57 5.10 8.80 8.65
CA VAL A 57 4.09 8.44 7.64
C VAL A 57 4.76 7.61 6.55
N HIS A 58 4.18 6.44 6.30
CA HIS A 58 4.79 5.42 5.47
C HIS A 58 3.83 4.94 4.40
N GLU A 59 4.30 4.90 3.17
CA GLU A 59 3.47 4.50 2.04
C GLU A 59 3.48 2.98 1.86
N LEU A 60 2.29 2.38 1.82
CA LEU A 60 2.09 0.98 1.53
C LEU A 60 2.00 0.80 0.02
N GLN A 61 2.90 0.01 -0.55
CA GLN A 61 2.98 -0.23 -1.99
C GLN A 61 2.56 -1.67 -2.30
N PHE A 62 1.61 -1.85 -3.21
CA PHE A 62 1.10 -3.16 -3.60
C PHE A 62 1.96 -3.76 -4.72
N VAL A 63 2.31 -5.04 -4.60
CA VAL A 63 3.15 -5.74 -5.58
C VAL A 63 2.40 -5.90 -6.91
N ASN A 64 1.09 -6.17 -6.86
CA ASN A 64 0.24 -6.26 -8.05
C ASN A 64 -0.50 -4.94 -8.26
N SER A 65 -0.12 -4.21 -9.31
CA SER A 65 -0.73 -2.92 -9.69
C SER A 65 -2.17 -3.03 -10.21
N CYS A 66 -2.65 -4.23 -10.54
CA CYS A 66 -4.04 -4.45 -10.96
C CYS A 66 -5.03 -4.42 -9.78
N VAL A 67 -4.54 -4.38 -8.54
CA VAL A 67 -5.37 -4.24 -7.33
C VAL A 67 -5.28 -2.80 -6.85
N LEU A 68 -6.39 -2.07 -6.92
CA LEU A 68 -6.50 -0.69 -6.46
C LEU A 68 -7.41 -0.64 -5.23
N PHE A 69 -6.90 -0.07 -4.13
CA PHE A 69 -7.64 0.18 -2.90
C PHE A 69 -8.06 1.66 -2.83
N GLY A 70 -8.84 2.11 -3.80
CA GLY A 70 -9.21 3.51 -3.98
C GLY A 70 -8.26 4.26 -4.93
N SER A 71 -8.35 5.60 -4.92
CA SER A 71 -7.66 6.50 -5.87
C SER A 71 -6.38 7.14 -5.32
N SER A 72 -6.05 6.92 -4.05
CA SER A 72 -4.85 7.49 -3.40
C SER A 72 -3.95 6.38 -2.87
N PRO A 73 -2.62 6.59 -2.82
CA PRO A 73 -1.71 5.69 -2.13
C PRO A 73 -2.14 5.52 -0.68
N VAL A 74 -2.10 4.27 -0.19
CA VAL A 74 -2.42 3.99 1.21
C VAL A 74 -1.22 4.41 2.06
N LYS A 75 -1.47 5.23 3.08
CA LYS A 75 -0.44 5.71 4.00
C LYS A 75 -0.73 5.22 5.41
N ILE A 76 0.32 4.81 6.10
CA ILE A 76 0.31 4.43 7.50
C ILE A 76 0.93 5.57 8.28
N ASP A 77 0.12 6.27 9.07
CA ASP A 77 0.61 7.28 10.01
C ASP A 77 0.73 6.65 11.39
N THR A 78 1.96 6.47 11.88
CA THR A 78 2.23 5.89 13.21
C THR A 78 1.73 6.74 14.38
N ALA A 79 1.43 8.02 14.15
CA ALA A 79 0.78 8.88 15.14
C ALA A 79 -0.74 8.65 15.21
N ASN A 80 -1.33 7.99 14.21
CA ASN A 80 -2.75 7.67 14.14
C ASN A 80 -3.01 6.20 14.47
N THR A 81 -3.73 5.96 15.56
CA THR A 81 -4.06 4.59 16.03
C THR A 81 -5.31 4.02 15.38
N SER A 82 -5.96 4.76 14.48
CA SER A 82 -7.16 4.30 13.78
C SER A 82 -6.83 3.11 12.86
N PRO A 83 -7.70 2.10 12.78
CA PRO A 83 -7.48 0.97 11.90
C PRO A 83 -7.51 1.39 10.42
N ILE A 84 -6.64 0.78 9.63
CA ILE A 84 -6.57 0.99 8.19
C ILE A 84 -7.45 -0.04 7.50
N PHE A 85 -8.40 0.42 6.70
CA PHE A 85 -9.32 -0.45 5.96
C PHE A 85 -8.94 -0.54 4.49
N LEU A 86 -8.59 -1.74 4.04
CA LEU A 86 -8.29 -2.06 2.65
C LEU A 86 -9.50 -2.74 2.00
N LYS A 87 -10.29 -1.96 1.27
CA LYS A 87 -11.41 -2.45 0.47
C LYS A 87 -11.02 -2.59 -1.01
N GLY A 88 -10.90 -3.83 -1.48
CA GLY A 88 -10.73 -4.15 -2.89
C GLY A 88 -12.09 -4.36 -3.53
N GLU A 89 -12.33 -3.73 -4.68
CA GLU A 89 -13.56 -3.87 -5.44
C GLU A 89 -13.27 -4.46 -6.81
N LYS A 90 -14.07 -5.44 -7.22
CA LYS A 90 -13.94 -6.09 -8.52
C LYS A 90 -15.04 -5.58 -9.45
N TYR A 91 -14.63 -4.99 -10.56
CA TYR A 91 -15.53 -4.52 -11.60
C TYR A 91 -15.43 -5.44 -12.82
N LEU A 92 -16.56 -5.98 -13.26
CA LEU A 92 -16.65 -6.67 -14.55
C LEU A 92 -16.94 -5.63 -15.63
N LEU A 93 -15.90 -5.23 -16.36
CA LEU A 93 -16.06 -4.32 -17.49
C LEU A 93 -16.41 -5.13 -18.75
N LYS A 94 -17.48 -4.70 -19.44
CA LYS A 94 -17.87 -5.23 -20.75
C LYS A 94 -17.95 -4.06 -21.73
N GLY A 95 -17.33 -4.20 -22.88
CA GLY A 95 -17.33 -3.20 -23.93
C GLY A 95 -17.05 -3.81 -25.30
N GLN A 96 -17.20 -3.01 -26.35
CA GLN A 96 -16.78 -3.34 -27.71
C GLN A 96 -15.66 -2.40 -28.12
N ILE A 97 -14.54 -2.95 -28.55
CA ILE A 97 -13.47 -2.18 -29.18
C ILE A 97 -13.82 -2.07 -30.65
N LYS A 98 -14.18 -0.87 -31.12
CA LYS A 98 -14.33 -0.60 -32.55
C LYS A 98 -12.96 -0.18 -33.09
N VAL A 99 -12.32 -1.08 -33.83
CA VAL A 99 -11.12 -0.75 -34.60
C VAL A 99 -11.57 -0.07 -35.88
N LEU A 100 -11.38 1.24 -35.96
CA LEU A 100 -11.53 1.97 -37.21
C LEU A 100 -10.23 1.82 -37.99
N VAL A 101 -10.26 1.03 -39.05
CA VAL A 101 -9.17 0.98 -40.01
C VAL A 101 -9.31 2.24 -40.87
N VAL A 102 -8.45 3.21 -40.63
CA VAL A 102 -8.34 4.40 -41.47
C VAL A 102 -7.32 4.10 -42.56
N ASP A 103 -7.78 4.07 -43.81
CA ASP A 103 -6.88 4.06 -44.95
C ASP A 103 -6.23 5.44 -45.06
N ILE A 104 -4.91 5.50 -44.91
CA ILE A 104 -4.14 6.75 -44.89
C ILE A 104 -4.31 7.50 -46.21
N ALA A 105 -4.42 6.80 -47.35
CA ALA A 105 -4.60 7.45 -48.65
C ALA A 105 -5.98 8.11 -48.79
N LEU A 106 -7.03 7.52 -48.20
CA LEU A 106 -8.37 8.12 -48.15
C LEU A 106 -8.43 9.28 -47.16
N TYR A 107 -7.73 9.20 -46.03
CA TYR A 107 -7.66 10.28 -45.05
C TYR A 107 -6.93 11.50 -45.59
N GLU A 108 -5.75 11.29 -46.17
CA GLU A 108 -5.02 12.35 -46.87
C GLU A 108 -5.89 12.92 -48.00
N TYR A 109 -6.61 12.06 -48.74
CA TYR A 109 -7.50 12.49 -49.81
C TYR A 109 -8.58 13.47 -49.34
N GLN A 110 -9.27 13.13 -48.25
CA GLN A 110 -10.33 13.96 -47.70
C GLN A 110 -9.82 15.30 -47.15
N VAL A 111 -8.60 15.34 -46.61
CA VAL A 111 -7.99 16.57 -46.09
C VAL A 111 -7.62 17.56 -47.21
N TRP A 112 -7.16 17.09 -48.37
CA TRP A 112 -6.87 18.01 -49.50
C TRP A 112 -8.12 18.39 -50.30
N ALA A 113 -9.12 17.51 -50.36
CA ALA A 113 -10.32 17.72 -51.16
C ALA A 113 -11.37 18.64 -50.50
N ASN A 114 -11.27 18.89 -49.19
CA ASN A 114 -12.07 19.86 -48.44
C ASN A 114 -11.16 20.84 -47.65
N PRO A 115 -10.61 21.89 -48.29
CA PRO A 115 -9.87 22.96 -47.62
C PRO A 115 -10.76 23.89 -46.77
#